data_AF-A0AAW9HSH9-F1
#
_entry.id   AF-A0AAW9HSH9-F1
#
_cell.length_a   1.000
_cell.length_b   1.000
_cell.length_c   1.000
_cell.angle_alpha   90.00
_cell.angle_beta   90.00
_cell.angle_gamma   90.00
#
_symmetry.space_group_name_H-M   'P 1'
#
loop_
_entity.id
_entity.type
_entity.pdbx_description
1 polymer ?
#
loop_
_entity_poly.entity_id
_entity_poly.type
_entity_poly.pdbx_seq_one_letter_code
_entity_poly.pdbx_strand_id
1 'polypeptide(L)'
;MAKDGTNRGGRRVRAGAKPDPLSEKLAKGLPATRLEDPLATPFDFEGADVGDGAVLAGEVMPEPSEYLSEVQRDGKPLGADLVYRETWRWLDERGCTRFVSKR
;
A
#
# COMPACT_ATOMS: atom_id res chain seq x y z
N MET A 1 28.69 -39.28 2.92
CA MET A 1 29.12 -40.53 3.56
C MET A 1 30.19 -40.15 4.56
N ALA A 2 29.91 -40.30 5.85
CA ALA A 2 30.87 -40.01 6.90
C ALA A 2 32.02 -41.04 6.86
N LYS A 3 33.14 -40.71 7.51
CA LYS A 3 34.37 -41.52 7.50
C LYS A 3 34.17 -42.94 8.06
N ASP A 4 33.05 -43.19 8.74
CA ASP A 4 32.60 -44.47 9.29
C ASP A 4 31.61 -45.23 8.39
N GLY A 5 31.46 -44.83 7.12
CA GLY A 5 30.54 -45.46 6.16
C GLY A 5 29.07 -45.18 6.43
N THR A 6 28.73 -44.40 7.47
CA THR A 6 27.35 -44.04 7.76
C THR A 6 26.90 -42.83 6.94
N ASN A 7 25.67 -42.87 6.45
CA ASN A 7 25.04 -41.73 5.76
C ASN A 7 24.51 -40.70 6.77
N ARG A 8 25.38 -40.24 7.69
CA ARG A 8 25.10 -39.13 8.57
C ARG A 8 25.49 -37.83 7.88
N GLY A 9 24.47 -37.04 7.52
CA GLY A 9 24.63 -35.76 6.81
C GLY A 9 24.65 -35.92 5.29
N GLY A 10 23.76 -35.19 4.61
CA GLY A 10 23.59 -35.22 3.15
C GLY A 10 22.25 -35.81 2.70
N ARG A 11 21.94 -35.66 1.41
CA ARG A 11 20.74 -36.21 0.78
C ARG A 11 20.72 -37.73 0.96
N ARG A 12 19.70 -38.27 1.64
CA ARG A 12 19.55 -39.71 1.85
C ARG A 12 19.28 -40.40 0.51
N VAL A 13 19.79 -41.62 0.34
CA VAL A 13 19.45 -42.47 -0.79
C VAL A 13 17.93 -42.62 -0.84
N ARG A 14 17.30 -42.32 -1.98
CA ARG A 14 15.84 -42.25 -2.22
C ARG A 14 15.07 -41.05 -1.64
N ALA A 15 15.73 -39.99 -1.17
CA ALA A 15 15.03 -38.82 -0.61
C ALA A 15 14.27 -37.92 -1.63
N GLY A 16 14.19 -38.31 -2.91
CA GLY A 16 13.58 -37.46 -3.95
C GLY A 16 14.36 -36.18 -4.22
N ALA A 17 13.90 -35.37 -5.17
CA ALA A 17 14.40 -34.00 -5.39
C ALA A 17 13.62 -33.02 -4.51
N LYS A 18 14.22 -31.87 -4.19
CA LYS A 18 13.49 -30.78 -3.53
C LYS A 18 12.38 -30.29 -4.49
N PRO A 19 11.16 -30.02 -4.01
CA PRO A 19 10.11 -29.48 -4.87
C PRO A 19 10.50 -28.10 -5.43
N ASP A 20 10.05 -27.82 -6.65
CA ASP A 20 10.18 -26.51 -7.31
C ASP A 20 9.57 -25.39 -6.44
N PRO A 21 10.10 -24.16 -6.53
CA PRO A 21 9.54 -23.01 -5.85
C PRO A 21 8.12 -22.69 -6.34
N LEU A 22 7.35 -21.98 -5.50
CA LEU A 22 5.94 -21.67 -5.77
C LEU A 22 5.73 -20.92 -7.09
N SER A 23 6.60 -19.95 -7.40
CA SER A 23 6.56 -19.17 -8.63
C SER A 23 6.66 -20.04 -9.89
N GLU A 24 7.58 -21.00 -9.90
CA GLU A 24 7.77 -21.91 -11.04
C GLU A 24 6.62 -22.91 -11.20
N LYS A 25 6.04 -23.37 -10.09
CA LYS A 25 4.84 -24.23 -10.13
C LYS A 25 3.65 -23.51 -10.73
N LEU A 26 3.42 -22.25 -10.34
CA LEU A 26 2.36 -21.40 -10.88
C LEU A 26 2.58 -21.14 -12.37
N ALA A 27 3.81 -20.84 -12.79
CA ALA A 27 4.15 -20.63 -14.21
C ALA A 27 3.95 -21.89 -15.07
N LYS A 28 4.19 -23.09 -14.50
CA LYS A 28 3.98 -24.39 -15.15
C LYS A 28 2.50 -24.85 -15.12
N GLY A 29 1.60 -24.10 -14.49
CA GLY A 29 0.18 -24.47 -14.34
C GLY A 29 -0.05 -25.68 -13.41
N LEU A 30 0.90 -25.99 -12.53
CA LEU A 30 0.78 -27.08 -11.57
C LEU A 30 -0.10 -26.64 -10.37
N PRO A 31 -0.85 -27.57 -9.76
CA PRO A 31 -1.66 -27.26 -8.59
C PRO A 31 -0.78 -26.77 -7.44
N ALA A 32 -1.03 -25.55 -6.97
CA ALA A 32 -0.33 -24.93 -5.87
C ALA A 32 -1.25 -24.01 -5.07
N THR A 33 -1.20 -24.11 -3.74
CA THR A 33 -1.96 -23.26 -2.83
C THR A 33 -1.20 -21.96 -2.60
N ARG A 34 -1.82 -20.82 -2.93
CA ARG A 34 -1.30 -19.48 -2.63
C ARG A 34 -2.02 -18.94 -1.40
N LEU A 35 -1.28 -18.32 -0.48
CA LEU A 35 -1.90 -17.49 0.55
C LEU A 35 -2.35 -16.19 -0.12
N GLU A 36 -3.64 -15.93 -0.12
CA GLU A 36 -4.18 -14.67 -0.61
C GLU A 36 -3.92 -13.59 0.44
N ASP A 37 -3.50 -12.41 -0.01
CA ASP A 37 -3.43 -11.25 0.86
C ASP A 37 -4.86 -10.74 1.06
N PRO A 38 -5.41 -10.73 2.28
CA PRO A 38 -6.75 -10.21 2.54
C PRO A 38 -6.92 -8.73 2.19
N LEU A 39 -5.82 -8.00 1.87
CA LEU A 39 -5.82 -6.62 1.39
C LEU A 39 -5.49 -6.50 -0.12
N ALA A 40 -5.38 -7.61 -0.85
CA ALA A 40 -5.11 -7.57 -2.30
C ALA A 40 -6.25 -6.92 -3.08
N THR A 41 -7.49 -7.08 -2.62
CA THR A 41 -8.64 -6.33 -3.09
C THR A 41 -8.69 -5.01 -2.33
N PRO A 42 -8.77 -3.85 -3.02
CA PRO A 42 -9.04 -2.58 -2.35
C PRO A 42 -10.23 -2.74 -1.42
N PHE A 43 -10.07 -2.30 -0.16
CA PHE A 43 -11.17 -2.32 0.79
C PHE A 43 -12.29 -1.47 0.23
N ASP A 44 -13.46 -2.07 0.05
CA ASP A 44 -14.63 -1.36 -0.43
C ASP A 44 -15.14 -0.47 0.70
N PHE A 45 -14.99 0.84 0.52
CA PHE A 45 -15.45 1.84 1.48
C PHE A 45 -16.94 2.14 1.34
N GLU A 46 -17.62 1.54 0.34
CA GLU A 46 -19.07 1.61 0.21
C GLU A 46 -19.70 0.67 1.24
N GLY A 47 -19.97 1.20 2.44
CA GLY A 47 -20.68 0.45 3.47
C GLY A 47 -22.06 0.05 2.98
N ALA A 48 -22.35 -1.25 2.94
CA ALA A 48 -23.67 -1.78 2.53
C ALA A 48 -24.83 -1.37 3.48
N ASP A 49 -24.51 -0.79 4.64
CA ASP A 49 -25.42 -0.24 5.63
C ASP A 49 -25.62 1.29 5.52
N VAL A 50 -24.81 1.96 4.70
CA VAL A 50 -24.92 3.37 4.37
C VAL A 50 -25.61 3.45 3.00
N GLY A 51 -26.94 3.56 2.98
CA GLY A 51 -27.70 3.72 1.72
C GLY A 51 -27.19 4.90 0.88
N ASP A 52 -27.58 4.98 -0.41
CA ASP A 52 -27.12 5.97 -1.41
C ASP A 52 -26.69 7.29 -0.74
N GLY A 53 -25.38 7.38 -0.49
CA GLY A 53 -24.82 8.43 0.34
C GLY A 53 -25.23 9.79 -0.22
N ALA A 54 -25.59 10.73 0.66
CA ALA A 54 -25.90 12.08 0.21
C ALA A 54 -24.74 12.59 -0.68
N VAL A 55 -25.07 13.10 -1.87
CA VAL A 55 -24.10 13.80 -2.73
C VAL A 55 -23.79 15.13 -2.07
N LEU A 56 -22.87 15.07 -1.10
CA LEU A 56 -22.37 16.23 -0.39
C LEU A 56 -21.27 16.83 -1.24
N ALA A 57 -21.54 17.99 -1.85
CA ALA A 57 -20.49 18.80 -2.44
C ALA A 57 -19.54 19.24 -1.33
N GLY A 58 -18.28 18.79 -1.38
CA GLY A 58 -17.25 19.26 -0.46
C GLY A 58 -17.10 20.77 -0.52
N GLU A 59 -16.77 21.39 0.60
CA GLU A 59 -16.42 22.81 0.60
C GLU A 59 -15.13 23.03 -0.19
N VAL A 60 -15.07 24.13 -0.95
CA VAL A 60 -13.89 24.51 -1.73
C VAL A 60 -12.66 24.58 -0.81
N MET A 61 -11.51 24.12 -1.33
CA MET A 61 -10.21 24.15 -0.65
C MET A 61 -10.01 25.48 0.08
N PRO A 62 -9.74 25.47 1.41
CA PRO A 62 -9.43 26.71 2.12
C PRO A 62 -8.12 27.29 1.62
N GLU A 63 -8.01 28.62 1.61
CA GLU A 63 -6.75 29.27 1.27
C GLU A 63 -5.65 28.90 2.28
N PRO A 64 -4.44 28.53 1.83
CA PRO A 64 -3.32 28.31 2.72
C PRO A 64 -3.03 29.56 3.56
N SER A 65 -2.61 29.39 4.82
CA SER A 65 -2.19 30.54 5.63
C SER A 65 -0.94 31.20 5.03
N GLU A 66 -0.84 32.53 5.13
CA GLU A 66 0.27 33.31 4.54
C GLU A 66 1.65 32.78 4.96
N TYR A 67 1.77 32.34 6.21
CA TYR A 67 2.97 31.71 6.78
C TYR A 67 3.53 30.55 5.94
N LEU A 68 2.66 29.78 5.26
CA LEU A 68 3.09 28.65 4.44
C LEU A 68 3.82 29.06 3.16
N SER A 69 3.67 30.32 2.75
CA SER A 69 4.34 30.93 1.61
C SER A 69 5.46 31.89 2.00
N GLU A 70 5.73 32.07 3.30
CA GLU A 70 6.69 33.06 3.79
C GLU A 70 8.11 32.80 3.30
N VAL A 71 8.87 33.88 3.14
CA VAL A 71 10.28 33.83 2.75
C VAL A 71 11.13 33.47 3.97
N GLN A 72 11.90 32.41 3.83
CA GLN A 72 12.83 31.96 4.85
C GLN A 72 14.08 32.86 4.90
N ARG A 73 14.91 32.70 5.93
CA ARG A 73 16.11 33.53 6.15
C ARG A 73 17.12 33.50 5.01
N ASP A 74 17.07 32.47 4.17
CA ASP A 74 17.90 32.28 2.99
C ASP A 74 17.35 32.98 1.73
N GLY A 75 16.21 33.68 1.85
CA GLY A 75 15.57 34.41 0.76
C GLY A 75 14.69 33.56 -0.13
N LYS A 76 14.53 32.26 0.15
CA LYS A 76 13.65 31.36 -0.61
C LYS A 76 12.27 31.27 0.05
N PRO A 77 11.18 31.11 -0.73
CA PRO A 77 9.88 30.84 -0.15
C PRO A 77 9.87 29.46 0.52
N LEU A 78 9.13 29.33 1.62
CA LEU A 78 8.96 28.08 2.36
C LEU A 78 8.36 26.98 1.47
N GLY A 79 7.51 27.36 0.51
CA GLY A 79 6.91 26.45 -0.48
C GLY A 79 5.90 25.46 0.10
N ALA A 80 5.52 25.62 1.37
CA ALA A 80 4.53 24.77 2.01
C ALA A 80 3.10 25.06 1.52
N ASP A 81 2.87 26.24 0.94
CA ASP A 81 1.62 26.60 0.26
C ASP A 81 1.37 25.69 -0.95
N LEU A 82 2.42 25.35 -1.71
CA LEU A 82 2.32 24.43 -2.85
C LEU A 82 1.98 23.02 -2.40
N VAL A 83 2.66 22.52 -1.37
CA VAL A 83 2.42 21.20 -0.78
C VAL A 83 1.01 21.11 -0.20
N TYR A 84 0.53 22.17 0.45
CA TYR A 84 -0.83 22.24 0.97
C TYR A 84 -1.88 22.10 -0.16
N ARG A 85 -1.71 22.84 -1.26
CA ARG A 85 -2.63 22.75 -2.40
C ARG A 85 -2.62 21.38 -3.06
N GLU A 86 -1.43 20.78 -3.23
CA GLU A 86 -1.28 19.44 -3.82
C GLU A 86 -1.95 18.36 -2.96
N THR A 87 -1.66 18.38 -1.65
CA THR A 87 -2.24 17.42 -0.69
C THR A 87 -3.75 17.57 -0.57
N TRP A 88 -4.27 18.80 -0.59
CA TRP A 88 -5.72 19.02 -0.56
C TRP A 88 -6.42 18.49 -1.82
N ARG A 89 -5.84 18.70 -3.01
CA ARG A 89 -6.37 18.13 -4.26
C ARG A 89 -6.39 16.60 -4.22
N TRP A 90 -5.31 16.00 -3.73
CA TRP A 90 -5.24 14.55 -3.57
C TRP A 90 -6.30 14.01 -2.60
N LEU A 91 -6.59 14.74 -1.52
CA LEU A 91 -7.66 14.39 -0.59
C LEU A 91 -9.05 14.55 -1.22
N ASP A 92 -9.24 15.57 -2.04
CA ASP A 92 -10.51 15.86 -2.71
C ASP A 92 -10.86 14.82 -3.77
N GLU A 93 -9.87 14.43 -4.60
CA GLU A 93 -9.97 13.34 -5.58
C GLU A 93 -10.39 12.00 -4.94
N ARG A 94 -10.11 11.83 -3.65
CA ARG A 94 -10.43 10.63 -2.88
C ARG A 94 -11.66 10.78 -1.99
N GLY A 95 -12.32 11.95 -2.01
CA GLY A 95 -13.49 12.23 -1.18
C GLY A 95 -13.20 12.30 0.32
N CYS A 96 -11.93 12.47 0.69
CA CYS A 96 -11.44 12.43 2.08
C CYS A 96 -11.37 13.81 2.75
N THR A 97 -11.65 14.90 2.03
CA THR A 97 -11.63 16.28 2.55
C THR A 97 -12.52 16.46 3.78
N ARG A 98 -13.66 15.75 3.82
CA ARG A 98 -14.62 15.75 4.95
C ARG A 98 -14.05 15.25 6.28
N PHE A 99 -12.97 14.47 6.26
CA PHE A 99 -12.38 13.87 7.47
C PHE A 99 -11.26 14.72 8.07
N VAL A 100 -10.86 15.79 7.38
CA VAL A 100 -9.79 16.68 7.84
C VAL A 100 -10.43 17.88 8.52
N SER A 101 -10.16 18.04 9.82
CA SER A 101 -10.63 19.20 10.57
C SER A 101 -9.97 20.48 10.05
N LYS A 102 -10.77 21.52 9.83
CA LYS A 102 -10.26 22.88 9.59
C LYS A 102 -9.68 23.39 10.92
N ARG A 103 -8.47 23.92 10.87
CA ARG A 103 -7.80 24.53 12.03
C ARG A 103 -7.83 26.05 11.91
#